data_AF-X1LWW3-F1
#
_entry.id   AF-X1LWW3-F1
#
_cell.length_a   1.000
_cell.length_b   1.000
_cell.length_c   1.000
_cell.angle_alpha   90.00
_cell.angle_beta   90.00
_cell.angle_gamma   90.00
#
_symmetry.space_group_name_H-M   'P 1'
#
loop_
_entity.id
_entity.type
_entity.pdbx_description
1 polymer ?
#
loop_
_entity_poly.entity_id
_entity_poly.type
_entity_poly.pdbx_seq_one_letter_code
_entity_poly.pdbx_strand_id
1 'polypeptide(L)'
;NKEDERLEAESEGTTGSRALFHESEEETETEDITKPSPLWREARHLEIQKPESTLDLELETPLEQMEEQEVVDDPVRMYLHEIGRVHLLTAAEEKDLARKMEEGIRIKEIKQGYLQRYGRDPSATEIIITILLELSQASTTIHLLQEQLQLTPAASFLENISNAKLRESIDSEIRPQLILAIAHQTDKSIPEAGQLLTELALNINLLPRNR
;
A
#
# COMPACT_ATOMS: atom_id res chain seq x y z
N ASN A 1 -36.23 75.65 15.33
CA ASN A 1 -34.98 74.91 15.59
C ASN A 1 -35.04 73.69 14.71
N LYS A 2 -34.29 73.64 13.59
CA LYS A 2 -32.82 73.53 13.52
C LYS A 2 -32.37 72.29 14.30
N GLU A 3 -31.65 71.32 13.76
CA GLU A 3 -31.09 71.01 12.43
C GLU A 3 -30.46 69.60 12.63
N ASP A 4 -30.53 68.72 11.62
CA ASP A 4 -29.46 67.84 11.05
C ASP A 4 -28.29 67.32 11.93
N GLU A 5 -27.65 66.15 11.71
CA GLU A 5 -27.75 65.04 10.74
C GLU A 5 -26.83 63.88 11.25
N ARG A 6 -27.08 62.60 10.90
CA ARG A 6 -26.08 61.50 10.63
C ARG A 6 -25.07 61.07 11.76
N LEU A 7 -24.46 59.88 11.81
CA LEU A 7 -24.60 58.53 11.19
C LEU A 7 -23.85 57.48 12.08
N GLU A 8 -24.28 56.21 11.98
CA GLU A 8 -23.51 54.92 12.07
C GLU A 8 -22.65 54.49 13.30
N ALA A 9 -23.02 53.32 13.84
CA ALA A 9 -22.25 52.09 14.18
C ALA A 9 -20.70 52.10 14.13
N GLU A 10 -19.91 51.26 14.81
CA GLU A 10 -19.97 50.18 15.81
C GLU A 10 -18.47 49.78 16.06
N SER A 11 -18.12 49.31 17.27
CA SER A 11 -17.14 48.23 17.58
C SER A 11 -15.63 48.38 17.15
N GLU A 12 -14.60 47.72 17.71
CA GLU A 12 -14.43 46.64 18.70
C GLU A 12 -13.20 46.85 19.65
N GLY A 13 -13.22 46.14 20.79
CA GLY A 13 -12.14 45.23 21.25
C GLY A 13 -10.66 45.67 21.26
N THR A 14 -10.14 46.06 22.43
CA THR A 14 -8.72 46.42 22.65
C THR A 14 -7.76 45.22 22.73
N THR A 15 -6.54 45.44 22.24
CA THR A 15 -5.39 44.54 22.21
C THR A 15 -4.55 44.51 23.50
N GLY A 16 -3.87 43.38 23.75
CA GLY A 16 -2.51 43.36 24.34
C GLY A 16 -2.34 43.39 25.87
N SER A 17 -1.81 42.29 26.41
CA SER A 17 -1.05 42.26 27.68
C SER A 17 0.13 41.31 27.47
N ARG A 18 1.36 41.81 27.33
CA ARG A 18 2.30 42.31 28.37
C ARG A 18 2.93 41.18 29.20
N ALA A 19 3.94 40.57 28.58
CA ALA A 19 5.24 40.15 29.12
C ALA A 19 5.38 39.73 30.60
N LEU A 20 5.97 38.54 30.80
CA LEU A 20 7.03 38.35 31.78
C LEU A 20 8.24 37.70 31.07
N PHE A 21 9.38 38.37 31.08
CA PHE A 21 10.66 37.84 30.60
C PHE A 21 11.41 37.20 31.77
N HIS A 22 12.17 36.15 31.50
CA HIS A 22 13.36 35.83 32.28
C HIS A 22 14.46 35.33 31.35
N GLU A 23 15.26 36.26 30.85
CA GLU A 23 16.49 36.00 30.10
C GLU A 23 17.66 35.89 31.08
N SER A 24 18.53 34.91 30.82
CA SER A 24 19.88 34.81 31.35
C SER A 24 20.76 34.16 30.27
N GLU A 25 21.11 34.97 29.26
CA GLU A 25 22.37 34.86 28.50
C GLU A 25 23.55 34.97 29.51
N GLU A 26 24.79 34.49 29.34
CA GLU A 26 25.52 33.75 28.31
C GLU A 26 26.60 32.90 29.08
N GLU A 27 27.52 32.09 28.55
CA GLU A 27 28.07 31.95 27.19
C GLU A 27 28.48 30.47 26.88
N THR A 28 29.54 30.27 26.11
CA THR A 28 30.16 29.05 25.55
C THR A 28 30.95 28.15 26.53
N GLU A 29 31.00 26.83 26.27
CA GLU A 29 32.24 26.17 25.78
C GLU A 29 32.08 24.69 25.35
N THR A 30 32.62 24.38 24.16
CA THR A 30 33.00 23.06 23.61
C THR A 30 31.93 22.01 23.28
N GLU A 31 31.96 21.58 22.02
CA GLU A 31 31.30 20.38 21.49
C GLU A 31 31.97 19.11 22.07
N ASP A 32 31.22 18.27 22.79
CA ASP A 32 31.59 16.87 22.98
C ASP A 32 30.66 15.97 22.17
N ILE A 33 31.15 15.49 21.02
CA ILE A 33 30.47 14.51 20.18
C ILE A 33 30.67 13.12 20.82
N THR A 34 30.08 12.91 22.00
CA THR A 34 30.19 11.65 22.73
C THR A 34 29.30 10.57 22.12
N LYS A 35 29.84 9.91 21.09
CA LYS A 35 29.58 8.54 20.60
C LYS A 35 28.11 8.05 20.54
N PRO A 36 27.58 7.67 19.36
CA PRO A 36 26.22 7.14 19.26
C PRO A 36 26.05 5.87 20.12
N SER A 37 25.11 5.94 21.06
CA SER A 37 24.70 4.82 21.91
C SER A 37 24.31 3.59 21.05
N PRO A 38 24.82 2.38 21.34
CA PRO A 38 24.45 1.19 20.58
C PRO A 38 23.00 0.82 20.88
N LEU A 39 22.10 1.21 19.97
CA LEU A 39 20.65 0.94 20.03
C LEU A 39 20.28 -0.54 19.77
N TRP A 40 21.29 -1.41 19.61
CA TRP A 40 21.15 -2.85 19.41
C TRP A 40 21.30 -3.59 20.74
N ARG A 41 20.35 -3.35 21.66
CA ARG A 41 20.32 -4.09 22.93
C ARG A 41 19.85 -5.53 22.68
N GLU A 42 20.83 -6.41 22.49
CA GLU A 42 20.72 -7.87 22.52
C GLU A 42 19.52 -8.45 21.75
N ALA A 43 19.77 -8.78 20.47
CA ALA A 43 18.88 -9.65 19.71
C ALA A 43 18.73 -10.99 20.46
N ARG A 44 17.63 -11.12 21.23
CA ARG A 44 17.22 -12.40 21.80
C ARG A 44 17.11 -13.39 20.65
N HIS A 45 17.64 -14.60 20.84
CA HIS A 45 17.59 -15.65 19.83
C HIS A 45 16.14 -15.87 19.39
N LEU A 46 15.84 -15.42 18.17
CA LEU A 46 14.64 -15.79 17.44
C LEU A 46 14.99 -17.08 16.70
N GLU A 47 14.55 -18.21 17.24
CA GLU A 47 14.60 -19.49 16.54
C GLU A 47 13.62 -19.46 15.37
N ILE A 48 14.07 -18.89 14.26
CA ILE A 48 13.37 -18.96 12.97
C ILE A 48 13.49 -20.41 12.50
N GLN A 49 12.42 -21.20 12.69
CA GLN A 49 12.30 -22.51 12.08
C GLN A 49 12.25 -22.31 10.56
N LYS A 50 13.40 -22.53 9.91
CA LYS A 50 13.52 -22.56 8.45
C LYS A 50 12.67 -23.73 7.95
N PRO A 51 11.60 -23.53 7.16
CA PRO A 51 10.88 -24.64 6.56
C PRO A 51 11.83 -25.37 5.60
N GLU A 52 11.79 -26.70 5.59
CA GLU A 52 12.59 -27.53 4.69
C GLU A 52 12.11 -27.36 3.23
N SER A 53 12.62 -26.33 2.55
CA SER A 53 12.43 -26.14 1.12
C SER A 53 13.45 -27.01 0.37
N THR A 54 13.05 -28.23 -0.01
CA THR A 54 13.76 -29.05 -1.00
C THR A 54 13.60 -28.46 -2.39
N LEU A 55 14.25 -27.33 -2.62
CA LEU A 55 14.43 -26.70 -3.93
C LEU A 55 15.93 -26.57 -4.16
N ASP A 56 16.49 -27.61 -4.77
CA ASP A 56 17.84 -27.60 -5.33
C ASP A 56 17.84 -26.60 -6.51
N LEU A 57 18.05 -25.33 -6.17
CA LEU A 57 18.40 -24.28 -7.12
C LEU A 57 19.87 -24.45 -7.50
N GLU A 58 20.14 -25.47 -8.32
CA GLU A 58 21.41 -25.64 -9.04
C GLU A 58 21.56 -24.51 -10.06
N LEU A 59 21.90 -23.31 -9.57
CA LEU A 59 22.28 -22.16 -10.36
C LEU A 59 23.74 -22.30 -10.78
N GLU A 60 23.97 -22.81 -12.00
CA GLU A 60 25.31 -22.83 -12.59
C GLU A 60 25.83 -21.40 -12.82
N THR A 61 26.84 -20.98 -12.04
CA THR A 61 27.68 -19.81 -12.34
C THR A 61 29.16 -20.16 -12.25
N PRO A 62 29.86 -20.31 -13.39
CA PRO A 62 31.31 -20.52 -13.39
C PRO A 62 32.07 -19.19 -13.19
N LEU A 63 32.19 -18.74 -11.94
CA LEU A 63 33.15 -17.71 -11.54
C LEU A 63 33.85 -18.12 -10.23
N GLU A 64 35.18 -18.09 -10.25
CA GLU A 64 36.07 -17.97 -9.07
C GLU A 64 36.15 -19.16 -8.07
N GLN A 65 36.41 -20.37 -8.57
CA GLN A 65 37.02 -21.47 -7.80
C GLN A 65 38.49 -21.19 -7.36
N MET A 66 38.89 -19.93 -7.13
CA MET A 66 40.31 -19.55 -6.99
C MET A 66 40.68 -18.72 -5.75
N GLU A 67 39.72 -18.25 -4.93
CA GLU A 67 40.03 -17.42 -3.75
C GLU A 67 39.39 -17.91 -2.42
N GLU A 68 38.71 -19.07 -2.38
CA GLU A 68 37.92 -19.51 -1.22
C GLU A 68 38.70 -19.91 0.05
N GLN A 69 40.05 -19.99 0.04
CA GLN A 69 40.78 -20.70 1.10
C GLN A 69 41.50 -19.84 2.16
N GLU A 70 41.68 -18.53 1.99
CA GLU A 70 42.30 -17.67 3.02
C GLU A 70 41.42 -16.45 3.40
N VAL A 71 41.27 -16.26 4.72
CA VAL A 71 40.52 -15.15 5.37
C VAL A 71 38.98 -15.25 5.31
N VAL A 72 38.45 -16.35 5.85
CA VAL A 72 37.05 -16.44 6.33
C VAL A 72 36.99 -15.96 7.78
N ASP A 73 36.76 -14.64 7.99
CA ASP A 73 36.39 -14.12 9.33
C ASP A 73 35.74 -12.70 9.33
N ASP A 74 35.37 -12.18 8.16
CA ASP A 74 34.65 -10.90 8.06
C ASP A 74 33.15 -11.14 7.87
N PRO A 75 32.30 -10.86 8.89
CA PRO A 75 30.86 -11.05 8.79
C PRO A 75 30.21 -10.13 7.75
N VAL A 76 30.83 -8.98 7.42
CA VAL A 76 30.37 -8.09 6.34
C VAL A 76 30.63 -8.73 4.99
N ARG A 77 31.82 -9.30 4.76
CA ARG A 77 32.13 -10.05 3.53
C ARG A 77 31.21 -11.25 3.35
N MET A 78 30.95 -12.01 4.41
CA MET A 78 30.01 -13.12 4.39
C MET A 78 28.59 -12.65 4.01
N TYR A 79 28.11 -11.56 4.61
CA TYR A 79 26.80 -10.99 4.30
C TYR A 79 26.71 -10.49 2.84
N LEU A 80 27.72 -9.75 2.37
CA LEU A 80 27.79 -9.25 0.99
C LEU A 80 27.83 -10.38 -0.04
N HIS A 81 28.59 -11.44 0.24
CA HIS A 81 28.64 -12.62 -0.62
C HIS A 81 27.30 -13.39 -0.61
N GLU A 82 26.63 -13.50 0.53
CA GLU A 82 25.31 -14.15 0.62
C GLU A 82 24.22 -13.38 -0.14
N ILE A 83 24.13 -12.06 0.02
CA ILE A 83 23.14 -11.25 -0.73
C ILE A 83 23.50 -11.16 -2.23
N GLY A 84 24.79 -11.20 -2.57
CA GLY A 84 25.28 -11.14 -3.95
C GLY A 84 24.96 -12.39 -4.79
N ARG A 85 24.56 -13.50 -4.15
CA ARG A 85 24.10 -14.73 -4.83
C ARG A 85 22.70 -14.58 -5.46
N VAL A 86 21.90 -13.63 -5.00
CA VAL A 86 20.52 -13.43 -5.48
C VAL A 86 20.47 -12.29 -6.49
N HIS A 87 19.96 -12.58 -7.68
CA HIS A 87 19.79 -11.57 -8.72
C HIS A 87 18.71 -10.54 -8.32
N LEU A 88 18.95 -9.27 -8.61
CA LEU A 88 17.94 -8.23 -8.43
C LEU A 88 16.75 -8.46 -9.36
N LEU A 89 15.54 -8.18 -8.86
CA LEU A 89 14.32 -8.26 -9.66
C LEU A 89 14.33 -7.22 -10.78
N THR A 90 13.87 -7.62 -11.96
CA THR A 90 13.45 -6.67 -13.00
C THR A 90 12.15 -5.97 -12.59
N ALA A 91 11.88 -4.79 -13.16
CA ALA A 91 10.64 -4.05 -12.90
C ALA A 91 9.35 -4.85 -13.22
N ALA A 92 9.42 -5.84 -14.12
CA ALA A 92 8.31 -6.74 -14.42
C ALA A 92 8.11 -7.77 -13.28
N GLU A 93 9.19 -8.34 -12.76
CA GLU A 93 9.13 -9.30 -11.64
C GLU A 93 8.74 -8.61 -10.33
N GLU A 94 9.18 -7.38 -10.10
CA GLU A 94 8.74 -6.55 -8.98
C GLU A 94 7.22 -6.32 -9.01
N LYS A 95 6.68 -5.91 -10.18
CA LYS A 95 5.22 -5.74 -10.35
C LYS A 95 4.46 -7.06 -10.14
N ASP A 96 4.99 -8.17 -10.64
CA ASP A 96 4.37 -9.49 -10.47
C ASP A 96 4.45 -10.02 -9.03
N LEU A 97 5.49 -9.68 -8.28
CA LEU A 97 5.62 -10.00 -6.87
C LEU A 97 4.67 -9.15 -6.03
N ALA A 98 4.64 -7.82 -6.25
CA ALA A 98 3.72 -6.90 -5.58
C ALA A 98 2.27 -7.35 -5.73
N ARG A 99 1.84 -7.65 -6.97
CA ARG A 99 0.50 -8.15 -7.28
C ARG A 99 0.15 -9.44 -6.52
N LYS A 100 1.07 -10.41 -6.44
CA LYS A 100 0.86 -11.65 -5.64
C LYS A 100 0.75 -11.36 -4.15
N MET A 101 1.49 -10.38 -3.62
CA MET A 101 1.41 -9.96 -2.22
C MET A 101 0.05 -9.33 -1.92
N GLU A 102 -0.44 -8.42 -2.78
CA GLU A 102 -1.75 -7.79 -2.66
C GLU A 102 -2.91 -8.80 -2.77
N GLU A 103 -2.85 -9.71 -3.76
CA GLU A 103 -3.78 -10.84 -3.89
C GLU A 103 -3.83 -11.69 -2.59
N GLY A 104 -2.67 -11.99 -2.00
CA GLY A 104 -2.54 -12.72 -0.74
C GLY A 104 -3.09 -11.94 0.48
N ILE A 105 -2.86 -10.63 0.54
CA ILE A 105 -3.42 -9.74 1.56
C ILE A 105 -4.95 -9.73 1.45
N ARG A 106 -5.52 -9.56 0.25
CA ARG A 106 -6.97 -9.55 0.05
C ARG A 106 -7.64 -10.85 0.47
N ILE A 107 -7.04 -12.00 0.16
CA ILE A 107 -7.54 -13.30 0.64
C ILE A 107 -7.51 -13.37 2.17
N LYS A 108 -6.50 -12.80 2.83
CA LYS A 108 -6.40 -12.75 4.30
C LYS A 108 -7.47 -11.85 4.92
N GLU A 109 -7.75 -10.69 4.32
CA GLU A 109 -8.85 -9.80 4.72
C GLU A 109 -10.21 -10.51 4.64
N ILE A 110 -10.51 -11.15 3.50
CA ILE A 110 -11.75 -11.90 3.28
C ILE A 110 -11.89 -13.03 4.32
N LYS A 111 -10.81 -13.80 4.57
CA LYS A 111 -10.78 -14.82 5.62
C LYS A 111 -11.07 -14.24 7.01
N GLN A 112 -10.45 -13.10 7.35
CA GLN A 112 -10.63 -12.45 8.65
C GLN A 112 -12.06 -11.92 8.83
N GLY A 113 -12.65 -11.29 7.80
CA GLY A 113 -14.04 -10.83 7.82
C GLY A 113 -15.03 -11.99 7.92
N TYR A 114 -14.77 -13.10 7.21
CA TYR A 114 -15.57 -14.31 7.30
C TYR A 114 -15.48 -14.96 8.70
N LEU A 115 -14.27 -15.07 9.27
CA LEU A 115 -14.04 -15.59 10.62
C LEU A 115 -14.78 -14.76 11.68
N GLN A 116 -14.76 -13.42 11.57
CA GLN A 116 -15.51 -12.54 12.47
C GLN A 116 -17.04 -12.74 12.36
N ARG A 117 -17.55 -12.98 11.15
CA ARG A 117 -18.99 -13.09 10.88
C ARG A 117 -19.57 -14.48 11.18
N TYR A 118 -18.79 -15.54 11.02
CA TYR A 118 -19.26 -16.93 11.08
C TYR A 118 -18.53 -17.80 12.11
N GLY A 119 -17.48 -17.30 12.79
CA GLY A 119 -16.76 -18.02 13.84
C GLY A 119 -15.87 -19.17 13.35
N ARG A 120 -15.63 -19.29 12.04
CA ARG A 120 -14.73 -20.28 11.42
C ARG A 120 -14.04 -19.72 10.17
N ASP A 121 -12.95 -20.35 9.75
CA ASP A 121 -12.36 -20.08 8.44
C ASP A 121 -13.29 -20.47 7.27
N PRO A 122 -13.24 -19.73 6.15
CA PRO A 122 -13.95 -20.07 4.93
C PRO A 122 -13.21 -21.13 4.08
N SER A 123 -13.99 -21.95 3.39
CA SER A 123 -13.52 -22.77 2.26
C SER A 123 -13.13 -21.90 1.05
N ALA A 124 -12.31 -22.43 0.14
CA ALA A 124 -11.96 -21.76 -1.11
C ALA A 124 -13.20 -21.33 -1.93
N THR A 125 -14.25 -22.16 -1.95
CA THR A 125 -15.53 -21.83 -2.60
C THR A 125 -16.23 -20.65 -1.94
N GLU A 126 -16.12 -20.51 -0.61
CA GLU A 126 -16.76 -19.44 0.16
C GLU A 126 -16.00 -18.12 0.00
N ILE A 127 -14.68 -18.17 -0.16
CA ILE A 127 -13.86 -17.02 -0.58
C ILE A 127 -14.31 -16.55 -1.97
N ILE A 128 -14.42 -17.46 -2.95
CA ILE A 128 -14.88 -17.13 -4.31
C ILE A 128 -16.30 -16.55 -4.30
N ILE A 129 -17.24 -17.14 -3.55
CA ILE A 129 -18.60 -16.60 -3.40
C ILE A 129 -18.58 -15.19 -2.79
N THR A 130 -17.72 -14.95 -1.80
CA THR A 130 -17.57 -13.62 -1.17
C THR A 130 -17.07 -12.58 -2.18
N ILE A 131 -16.03 -12.91 -2.95
CA ILE A 131 -15.50 -12.07 -4.03
C ILE A 131 -16.58 -11.77 -5.07
N LEU A 132 -17.35 -12.78 -5.52
CA LEU A 132 -18.44 -12.59 -6.48
C LEU A 132 -19.58 -11.71 -5.93
N LEU A 133 -19.90 -11.83 -4.64
CA LEU A 133 -20.88 -10.96 -3.99
C LEU A 133 -20.39 -9.51 -3.92
N GLU A 134 -19.13 -9.27 -3.51
CA GLU A 134 -18.53 -7.93 -3.48
C GLU A 134 -18.48 -7.30 -4.88
N LEU A 135 -18.08 -8.07 -5.90
CA LEU A 135 -18.09 -7.62 -7.30
C LEU A 135 -19.50 -7.28 -7.79
N SER A 136 -20.52 -8.04 -7.39
CA SER A 136 -21.92 -7.71 -7.74
C SER A 136 -22.40 -6.40 -7.11
N GLN A 137 -21.93 -6.09 -5.90
CA GLN A 137 -22.22 -4.84 -5.19
C GLN A 137 -21.44 -3.65 -5.80
N ALA A 138 -20.25 -3.90 -6.34
CA ALA A 138 -19.46 -2.94 -7.10
C ALA A 138 -19.95 -2.70 -8.55
N SER A 139 -21.08 -3.29 -8.96
CA SER A 139 -21.64 -3.16 -10.32
C SER A 139 -21.81 -1.71 -10.79
N THR A 140 -22.26 -0.80 -9.93
CA THR A 140 -22.31 0.64 -10.23
C THR A 140 -20.92 1.17 -10.58
N THR A 141 -19.91 0.93 -9.75
CA THR A 141 -18.52 1.34 -10.00
C THR A 141 -17.97 0.75 -11.31
N ILE A 142 -18.28 -0.51 -11.60
CA ILE A 142 -17.90 -1.18 -12.86
C ILE A 142 -18.52 -0.46 -14.06
N HIS A 143 -19.80 -0.10 -14.02
CA HIS A 143 -20.43 0.64 -15.11
C HIS A 143 -19.86 2.06 -15.29
N LEU A 144 -19.59 2.78 -14.20
CA LEU A 144 -18.93 4.08 -14.26
C LEU A 144 -17.54 3.97 -14.90
N LEU A 145 -16.76 2.94 -14.55
CA LEU A 145 -15.49 2.63 -15.21
C LEU A 145 -15.65 2.34 -16.70
N GLN A 146 -16.68 1.58 -17.09
CA GLN A 146 -16.95 1.31 -18.52
C GLN A 146 -17.26 2.59 -19.29
N GLU A 147 -18.04 3.52 -18.72
CA GLU A 147 -18.31 4.83 -19.32
C GLU A 147 -17.04 5.66 -19.47
N GLN A 148 -16.22 5.77 -18.42
CA GLN A 148 -14.95 6.52 -18.47
C GLN A 148 -13.94 5.92 -19.47
N LEU A 149 -13.97 4.60 -19.68
CA LEU A 149 -13.08 3.89 -20.61
C LEU A 149 -13.67 3.73 -22.03
N GLN A 150 -14.87 4.25 -22.27
CA GLN A 150 -15.63 4.12 -23.52
C GLN A 150 -15.76 2.65 -23.95
N LEU A 151 -16.10 1.79 -22.99
CA LEU A 151 -16.38 0.37 -23.21
C LEU A 151 -17.88 0.17 -23.38
N THR A 152 -18.27 -0.61 -24.39
CA THR A 152 -19.66 -1.06 -24.54
C THR A 152 -19.98 -2.08 -23.44
N PRO A 153 -21.02 -1.88 -22.61
CA PRO A 153 -21.47 -2.91 -21.68
C PRO A 153 -21.90 -4.17 -22.44
N ALA A 154 -21.29 -5.30 -22.10
CA ALA A 154 -21.66 -6.61 -22.60
C ALA A 154 -22.92 -7.14 -21.89
N ALA A 155 -23.59 -8.11 -22.51
CA ALA A 155 -24.84 -8.68 -21.99
C ALA A 155 -24.63 -9.52 -20.71
N SER A 156 -23.44 -10.08 -20.52
CA SER A 156 -23.09 -10.84 -19.30
C SER A 156 -22.24 -10.01 -18.33
N PHE A 157 -22.57 -10.05 -17.04
CA PHE A 157 -21.72 -9.53 -15.97
C PHE A 157 -20.30 -10.13 -16.00
N LEU A 158 -20.19 -11.43 -16.32
CA LEU A 158 -18.89 -12.12 -16.43
C LEU A 158 -18.04 -11.54 -17.58
N GLU A 159 -18.66 -11.22 -18.72
CA GLU A 159 -17.97 -10.60 -19.87
C GLU A 159 -17.52 -9.18 -19.52
N ASN A 160 -18.31 -8.43 -18.75
CA ASN A 160 -17.98 -7.09 -18.28
C ASN A 160 -16.75 -7.08 -17.36
N ILE A 161 -16.72 -7.92 -16.32
CA ILE A 161 -15.59 -7.99 -15.38
C ILE A 161 -14.35 -8.69 -15.96
N SER A 162 -14.52 -9.58 -16.94
CA SER A 162 -13.42 -10.27 -17.63
C SER A 162 -12.83 -9.47 -18.80
N ASN A 163 -13.36 -8.27 -19.08
CA ASN A 163 -12.94 -7.46 -20.21
C ASN A 163 -11.46 -7.04 -20.08
N ALA A 164 -10.62 -7.44 -21.04
CA ALA A 164 -9.18 -7.21 -21.00
C ALA A 164 -8.80 -5.72 -20.89
N LYS A 165 -9.52 -4.82 -21.57
CA LYS A 165 -9.26 -3.37 -21.54
C LYS A 165 -9.71 -2.73 -20.22
N LEU A 166 -10.77 -3.25 -19.59
CA LEU A 166 -11.16 -2.87 -18.22
C LEU A 166 -10.05 -3.26 -17.23
N ARG A 167 -9.58 -4.52 -17.29
CA ARG A 167 -8.50 -5.03 -16.45
C ARG A 167 -7.21 -4.24 -16.61
N GLU A 168 -6.73 -4.07 -17.84
CA GLU A 168 -5.53 -3.29 -18.13
C GLU A 168 -5.61 -1.85 -17.61
N SER A 169 -6.80 -1.23 -17.66
CA SER A 169 -7.03 0.14 -17.16
C SER A 169 -7.12 0.26 -15.63
N ILE A 170 -7.18 -0.87 -14.92
CA ILE A 170 -7.21 -0.98 -13.45
C ILE A 170 -5.87 -1.52 -12.93
N ASP A 171 -5.25 -2.44 -13.67
CA ASP A 171 -3.91 -3.03 -13.42
C ASP A 171 -2.77 -2.09 -13.82
N SER A 172 -3.05 -1.04 -14.58
CA SER A 172 -2.19 0.13 -14.74
C SER A 172 -2.51 1.16 -13.66
N GLU A 173 -1.47 1.86 -13.19
CA GLU A 173 -1.49 2.86 -12.11
C GLU A 173 -2.83 3.61 -12.02
N ILE A 174 -3.58 3.40 -10.93
CA ILE A 174 -4.96 3.87 -10.79
C ILE A 174 -4.98 5.40 -10.89
N ARG A 175 -5.34 5.88 -12.09
CA ARG A 175 -5.21 7.30 -12.45
C ARG A 175 -6.03 8.16 -11.48
N PRO A 176 -5.45 9.22 -10.88
CA PRO A 176 -6.17 10.08 -9.93
C PRO A 176 -7.49 10.66 -10.48
N GLN A 177 -7.56 10.89 -11.79
CA GLN A 177 -8.78 11.33 -12.49
C GLN A 177 -9.94 10.32 -12.36
N LEU A 178 -9.63 9.02 -12.35
CA LEU A 178 -10.60 7.92 -12.22
C LEU A 178 -11.18 7.86 -10.80
N ILE A 179 -10.31 8.04 -9.80
CA ILE A 179 -10.70 8.15 -8.38
C ILE A 179 -11.64 9.34 -8.18
N LEU A 180 -11.30 10.51 -8.73
CA LEU A 180 -12.13 11.71 -8.65
C LEU A 180 -13.49 11.55 -9.33
N ALA A 181 -13.54 10.93 -10.52
CA ALA A 181 -14.79 10.67 -11.23
C ALA A 181 -15.71 9.76 -10.41
N ILE A 182 -15.18 8.68 -9.84
CA ILE A 182 -15.96 7.74 -9.02
C ILE A 182 -16.37 8.34 -7.68
N ALA A 183 -15.51 9.11 -7.01
CA ALA A 183 -15.86 9.84 -5.79
C ALA A 183 -17.09 10.74 -6.02
N HIS A 184 -17.04 11.56 -7.08
CA HIS A 184 -18.13 12.46 -7.45
C HIS A 184 -19.41 11.72 -7.89
N GLN A 185 -19.30 10.59 -8.59
CA GLN A 185 -20.46 9.83 -9.09
C GLN A 185 -21.08 8.88 -8.07
N THR A 186 -20.35 8.50 -7.01
CA THR A 186 -20.83 7.60 -5.95
C THR A 186 -21.15 8.29 -4.63
N ASP A 187 -20.99 9.62 -4.56
CA ASP A 187 -21.13 10.46 -3.35
C ASP A 187 -20.25 9.97 -2.19
N LYS A 188 -19.00 9.65 -2.50
CA LYS A 188 -17.99 9.13 -1.56
C LYS A 188 -16.78 10.03 -1.50
N SER A 189 -16.06 9.98 -0.39
CA SER A 189 -14.79 10.69 -0.29
C SER A 189 -13.74 10.10 -1.24
N ILE A 190 -12.75 10.93 -1.63
CA ILE A 190 -11.62 10.52 -2.47
C ILE A 190 -10.89 9.26 -1.92
N PRO A 191 -10.54 9.15 -0.61
CA PRO A 191 -9.90 7.93 -0.10
C PRO A 191 -10.81 6.70 -0.17
N GLU A 192 -12.11 6.82 0.10
CA GLU A 192 -13.06 5.70 -0.02
C GLU A 192 -13.20 5.25 -1.48
N ALA A 193 -13.28 6.18 -2.43
CA ALA A 193 -13.32 5.86 -3.86
C ALA A 193 -12.02 5.17 -4.33
N GLY A 194 -10.87 5.61 -3.81
CA GLY A 194 -9.58 4.97 -4.06
C GLY A 194 -9.54 3.54 -3.51
N GLN A 195 -9.96 3.34 -2.25
CA GLN A 195 -10.05 2.02 -1.65
C GLN A 195 -10.99 1.09 -2.44
N LEU A 196 -12.19 1.56 -2.82
CA LEU A 196 -13.14 0.77 -3.61
C LEU A 196 -12.59 0.35 -4.98
N LEU A 197 -11.80 1.21 -5.62
CA LEU A 197 -11.10 0.87 -6.86
C LEU A 197 -10.02 -0.19 -6.66
N THR A 198 -9.23 -0.07 -5.59
CA THR A 198 -8.22 -1.08 -5.23
C THR A 198 -8.87 -2.42 -4.88
N GLU A 199 -9.93 -2.44 -4.07
CA GLU A 199 -10.67 -3.66 -3.74
C GLU A 199 -11.31 -4.31 -4.99
N LEU A 200 -11.88 -3.49 -5.89
CA LEU A 200 -12.39 -3.95 -7.18
C LEU A 200 -11.29 -4.56 -8.06
N ALA A 201 -10.12 -3.93 -8.12
CA ALA A 201 -8.95 -4.44 -8.84
C ALA A 201 -8.54 -5.84 -8.35
N LEU A 202 -8.34 -5.96 -7.04
CA LEU A 202 -7.91 -7.21 -6.40
C LEU A 202 -8.97 -8.31 -6.57
N ASN A 203 -10.25 -7.99 -6.38
CA ASN A 203 -11.34 -8.94 -6.56
C ASN A 203 -11.46 -9.41 -8.03
N ILE A 204 -11.27 -8.55 -9.03
CA ILE A 204 -11.24 -8.96 -10.45
C ILE A 204 -10.00 -9.83 -10.74
N ASN A 205 -8.84 -9.52 -10.15
CA ASN A 205 -7.61 -10.27 -10.37
C ASN A 205 -7.61 -11.67 -9.74
N LEU A 206 -8.26 -11.82 -8.59
CA LEU A 206 -8.45 -13.11 -7.90
C LEU A 206 -9.39 -14.09 -8.65
N LEU A 207 -10.16 -13.63 -9.63
CA LEU A 207 -10.99 -14.52 -10.44
C LEU A 207 -10.16 -15.32 -11.47
N PRO A 208 -10.49 -16.61 -11.68
CA PRO A 208 -9.80 -17.42 -12.68
C PRO A 208 -9.98 -16.83 -14.08
N ARG A 209 -8.90 -16.79 -14.85
CA ARG A 209 -8.93 -16.34 -16.25
C ARG A 209 -9.67 -17.38 -17.10
N ASN A 210 -10.70 -16.95 -17.82
CA ASN A 210 -11.25 -17.74 -18.93
C ASN A 210 -10.11 -17.99 -19.94
N ARG A 211 -9.77 -19.27 -20.14
CA ARG A 211 -8.83 -19.73 -21.19
C ARG A 211 -9.59 -20.09 -22.46
#